data_AF-H9FKZ9-F1
#
_entry.id   AF-H9FKZ9-F1
#
_cell.length_a   1.000
_cell.length_b   1.000
_cell.length_c   1.000
_cell.angle_alpha   90.00
_cell.angle_beta   90.00
_cell.angle_gamma   90.00
#
_symmetry.space_group_name_H-M   'P 1'
#
loop_
_entity.id
_entity.type
_entity.pdbx_description
1 polymer ?
#
loop_
_entity_poly.entity_id
_entity_poly.type
_entity_poly.pdbx_seq_one_letter_code
_entity_poly.pdbx_strand_id
1 'polypeptide(L)'
;QTVSILKDVHTHGVACLAFDSDGQRLASVGLDAKNTVCIWDWRKGKLLASATGHSDRIFDISWDPYQPNRVVSCGVKHIKFWTLC
;
A
#
# COMPACT_ATOMS: atom_id res chain seq x y z
N GLN A 1 3.02 -18.16 -16.08
CA GLN A 1 3.53 -18.60 -14.76
C GLN A 1 3.37 -17.44 -13.79
N THR A 2 2.83 -17.68 -12.60
CA THR A 2 2.79 -16.67 -11.53
C THR A 2 4.18 -16.48 -10.95
N VAL A 3 4.62 -15.22 -10.80
CA VAL A 3 5.98 -14.89 -10.32
C VAL A 3 6.06 -14.63 -8.82
N SER A 4 4.98 -14.15 -8.20
CA SER A 4 4.88 -13.92 -6.75
C SER A 4 3.42 -13.88 -6.30
N ILE A 5 3.17 -14.21 -5.04
CA ILE A 5 1.85 -14.14 -4.39
C ILE A 5 2.04 -13.45 -3.04
N LEU A 6 1.37 -12.31 -2.85
CA LEU A 6 1.34 -11.54 -1.60
C LEU A 6 -0.02 -11.75 -0.93
N LYS A 7 -0.02 -12.21 0.31
CA LYS A 7 -1.26 -12.61 1.00
C LYS A 7 -1.17 -12.42 2.51
N ASP A 8 -2.24 -12.78 3.20
CA ASP A 8 -2.36 -12.86 4.67
C ASP A 8 -2.39 -11.52 5.43
N VAL A 9 -2.23 -10.37 4.76
CA VAL A 9 -2.39 -9.04 5.39
C VAL A 9 -3.76 -8.43 5.11
N HIS A 10 -4.15 -8.30 3.84
CA HIS A 10 -5.50 -7.85 3.48
C HIS A 10 -6.48 -9.02 3.63
N THR A 11 -7.38 -8.93 4.61
CA THR A 11 -8.34 -10.00 4.94
C THR A 11 -9.66 -9.90 4.18
N HIS A 12 -9.84 -8.84 3.41
CA HIS A 12 -10.98 -8.60 2.52
C HIS A 12 -10.43 -8.34 1.10
N GLY A 13 -11.03 -7.42 0.35
CA GLY A 13 -10.51 -6.99 -0.94
C GLY A 13 -9.30 -6.07 -0.81
N VAL A 14 -8.49 -6.04 -1.87
CA VAL A 14 -7.49 -5.00 -2.12
C VAL A 14 -8.13 -3.96 -3.03
N ALA A 15 -8.12 -2.69 -2.62
CA ALA A 15 -8.76 -1.61 -3.37
C ALA A 15 -7.87 -1.05 -4.48
N CYS A 16 -6.59 -0.81 -4.18
CA CYS A 16 -5.65 -0.25 -5.12
C CYS A 16 -4.21 -0.73 -4.86
N LEU A 17 -3.37 -0.62 -5.88
CA LEU A 17 -1.96 -0.98 -5.93
C LEU A 17 -1.15 0.13 -6.62
N ALA A 18 0.07 0.38 -6.16
CA ALA A 18 1.00 1.29 -6.83
C ALA A 18 2.46 0.84 -6.69
N PHE A 19 3.20 0.84 -7.80
CA PHE A 19 4.65 0.63 -7.76
C PHE A 19 5.39 1.91 -7.38
N ASP A 20 6.53 1.76 -6.72
CA ASP A 20 7.49 2.87 -6.60
C ASP A 20 8.19 3.14 -7.94
N SER A 21 8.95 4.25 -7.99
CA SER A 21 9.54 4.74 -9.24
C SER A 21 10.56 3.80 -9.87
N ASP A 22 11.19 2.92 -9.09
CA ASP A 22 12.14 1.90 -9.57
C ASP A 22 11.53 0.49 -9.70
N GLY A 23 10.23 0.34 -9.37
CA GLY A 23 9.47 -0.89 -9.44
C GLY A 23 9.93 -2.00 -8.48
N GLN A 24 10.76 -1.68 -7.49
CA GLN A 24 11.23 -2.66 -6.50
C GLN A 24 10.20 -2.91 -5.41
N ARG A 25 9.35 -1.92 -5.09
CA ARG A 25 8.34 -2.02 -4.06
C ARG A 25 6.94 -1.85 -4.63
N LEU A 26 6.00 -2.55 -4.00
CA LEU A 26 4.59 -2.42 -4.26
C LEU A 26 3.91 -1.86 -3.02
N ALA A 27 3.09 -0.83 -3.19
CA ALA A 27 2.13 -0.38 -2.19
C ALA A 27 0.77 -1.02 -2.48
N SER A 28 0.03 -1.38 -1.44
CA SER A 28 -1.35 -1.86 -1.53
C SER A 28 -2.21 -1.27 -0.42
N VAL A 29 -3.49 -1.05 -0.72
CA VAL A 29 -4.46 -0.57 0.26
C VAL A 29 -5.65 -1.51 0.34
N GLY A 30 -6.04 -1.85 1.57
CA GLY A 30 -7.04 -2.87 1.87
C GLY A 30 -8.40 -2.30 2.22
N LEU A 31 -9.44 -3.09 1.92
CA LEU A 31 -10.82 -2.89 2.38
C LEU A 31 -11.11 -3.63 3.70
N ASP A 32 -10.06 -4.07 4.39
CA ASP A 32 -10.17 -4.66 5.71
C ASP A 32 -10.66 -3.63 6.75
N ALA A 33 -11.14 -4.13 7.89
CA ALA A 33 -11.76 -3.30 8.93
C ALA A 33 -10.84 -2.20 9.49
N LYS A 34 -9.52 -2.31 9.28
CA LYS A 34 -8.53 -1.33 9.75
C LYS A 34 -7.99 -0.42 8.63
N ASN A 35 -8.52 -0.56 7.41
CA ASN A 35 -8.10 0.18 6.21
C ASN A 35 -6.57 0.17 6.08
N THR A 36 -5.97 -1.03 6.03
CA THR A 36 -4.51 -1.15 6.06
C THR A 36 -3.86 -0.65 4.77
N VAL A 37 -2.70 0.00 4.94
CA VAL A 37 -1.74 0.29 3.86
C VAL A 37 -0.54 -0.62 4.05
N CYS A 38 -0.09 -1.29 3.00
CA CYS A 38 1.04 -2.21 3.05
C CYS A 38 2.07 -1.88 1.98
N ILE A 39 3.36 -2.01 2.33
CA ILE A 39 4.47 -1.90 1.39
C ILE A 39 5.19 -3.25 1.34
N TRP A 40 5.49 -3.71 0.13
CA TRP A 40 6.01 -5.05 -0.14
C TRP A 40 7.30 -5.01 -0.93
N ASP A 41 8.24 -5.90 -0.61
CA ASP A 41 9.22 -6.43 -1.56
C ASP A 41 8.52 -7.56 -2.29
N TRP A 42 7.90 -7.20 -3.42
CA TRP A 42 6.98 -8.10 -4.11
C TRP A 42 7.71 -9.29 -4.73
N ARG A 43 8.97 -9.14 -5.14
CA ARG A 43 9.78 -10.21 -5.74
C ARG A 43 10.13 -11.29 -4.72
N LYS A 44 10.34 -10.90 -3.47
CA LYS A 44 10.63 -11.84 -2.36
C LYS A 44 9.39 -12.28 -1.60
N GLY A 45 8.21 -11.77 -1.95
CA GLY A 45 6.98 -12.07 -1.23
C GLY A 45 6.94 -11.52 0.20
N LYS A 46 7.73 -10.48 0.50
CA LYS A 46 7.95 -10.00 1.87
C LYS A 46 7.20 -8.70 2.13
N LEU A 47 6.45 -8.66 3.23
CA LEU A 47 5.93 -7.41 3.79
C LEU A 47 7.09 -6.60 4.39
N LEU A 48 7.27 -5.37 3.91
CA LEU A 48 8.28 -4.44 4.42
C LEU A 48 7.71 -3.55 5.52
N ALA A 49 6.49 -3.06 5.32
CA ALA A 49 5.80 -2.21 6.27
C ALA A 49 4.29 -2.36 6.16
N SER A 50 3.59 -2.15 7.26
CA SER A 50 2.14 -1.96 7.26
C SER A 50 1.76 -0.85 8.22
N ALA A 51 0.71 -0.10 7.86
CA ALA A 51 0.20 0.99 8.65
C ALA A 51 -1.32 0.98 8.66
N THR A 52 -1.88 1.48 9.75
CA THR A 52 -3.30 1.80 9.88
C THR A 52 -3.43 3.27 10.24
N GLY A 53 -4.59 3.86 9.98
CA GLY A 53 -4.85 5.24 10.39
C GLY A 53 -5.90 5.95 9.56
N HIS A 54 -6.23 5.45 8.37
CA HIS A 54 -7.46 5.87 7.70
C HIS A 54 -8.64 5.41 8.55
N SER A 55 -9.49 6.36 8.98
CA SER A 55 -10.67 6.06 9.82
C SER A 55 -11.81 5.43 9.03
N ASP A 56 -11.71 5.44 7.70
CA ASP A 56 -12.72 4.96 6.76
C ASP A 56 -12.03 4.48 5.48
N ARG A 57 -12.78 3.90 4.55
CA ARG A 57 -12.28 3.23 3.35
C ARG A 57 -11.28 4.07 2.58
N ILE A 58 -10.22 3.40 2.14
CA ILE A 58 -9.23 3.93 1.21
C ILE A 58 -9.68 3.54 -0.20
N PHE A 59 -9.57 4.49 -1.13
CA PHE A 59 -9.93 4.29 -2.53
C PHE A 59 -8.70 4.18 -3.43
N ASP A 60 -7.62 4.87 -3.08
CA ASP A 60 -6.44 4.96 -3.93
C ASP A 60 -5.14 5.17 -3.13
N ILE A 61 -4.02 4.84 -3.78
CA ILE A 61 -2.66 5.08 -3.28
C ILE A 61 -1.71 5.39 -4.45
N SER A 62 -0.77 6.31 -4.24
CA SER A 62 0.27 6.63 -5.21
C SER A 62 1.60 6.91 -4.52
N TRP A 63 2.69 6.58 -5.20
CA TRP A 63 4.05 6.94 -4.77
C TRP A 63 4.41 8.33 -5.25
N ASP A 64 5.23 9.04 -4.46
CA ASP A 64 5.89 10.25 -4.93
C ASP A 64 6.99 9.85 -5.94
N PRO A 65 6.90 10.26 -7.21
CA PRO A 65 7.90 9.89 -8.21
C PRO A 65 9.25 10.60 -8.00
N TYR A 66 9.29 11.65 -7.17
CA TYR A 66 10.49 12.45 -6.90
C TYR A 66 11.12 12.16 -5.55
N GLN A 67 10.39 11.54 -4.61
CA GLN A 67 10.90 11.23 -3.28
C GLN A 67 10.78 9.73 -2.98
N PRO A 68 11.89 8.98 -3.04
CA PRO A 68 11.88 7.58 -2.69
C PRO A 68 11.49 7.49 -1.21
N ASN A 69 10.41 6.78 -0.90
CA ASN A 69 9.82 6.57 0.44
C ASN A 69 8.57 7.38 0.78
N ARG A 70 8.07 8.24 -0.11
CA ARG A 70 6.78 8.89 0.11
C ARG A 70 5.66 8.24 -0.66
N VAL A 71 4.53 8.05 0.03
CA VAL A 71 3.27 7.64 -0.59
C VAL A 71 2.14 8.53 -0.10
N VAL A 72 1.12 8.69 -0.93
CA VAL A 72 -0.12 9.38 -0.61
C VAL A 72 -1.29 8.44 -0.83
N SER A 73 -2.24 8.42 0.09
CA SER A 73 -3.47 7.64 -0.04
C SER A 73 -4.68 8.53 0.23
N CYS A 74 -5.79 8.24 -0.44
CA CYS A 74 -7.04 8.99 -0.29
C CYS A 74 -8.20 8.05 0.05
N GLY A 75 -9.13 8.56 0.85
CA GLY A 75 -10.30 7.83 1.32
C GLY A 75 -11.46 8.75 1.64
N VAL A 76 -12.47 8.23 2.35
CA VAL A 76 -13.68 9.00 2.68
C VAL A 76 -13.34 10.23 3.53
N LYS A 77 -13.38 11.41 2.92
CA LYS A 77 -13.15 12.73 3.57
C LYS A 77 -11.72 12.98 4.07
N HIS A 78 -10.72 12.23 3.62
CA HIS A 78 -9.34 12.45 4.04
C HIS A 78 -8.31 11.99 3.02
N ILE A 79 -7.16 12.66 3.04
CA ILE A 79 -5.93 12.31 2.32
C ILE A 79 -4.83 12.18 3.37
N LYS A 80 -3.97 11.18 3.24
CA LYS A 80 -2.82 10.99 4.12
C LYS A 80 -1.53 10.87 3.33
N PHE A 81 -0.51 11.53 3.83
CA PHE A 81 0.86 11.41 3.36
C PHE A 81 1.63 10.55 4.35
N TRP A 82 2.45 9.65 3.80
CA TRP A 82 3.24 8.70 4.57
C TRP A 82 4.69 8.80 4.16
N THR A 83 5.58 8.45 5.06
CA THR A 83 7.01 8.31 4.79
C THR A 83 7.47 6.98 5.38
N LEU A 84 8.23 6.21 4.60
CA LEU A 84 8.90 5.01 5.10
C LEU A 84 10.18 5.44 5.84
N CYS A 85 10.28 5.01 7.09
CA CYS A 85 11.45 5.25 7.95
C CYS A 85 12.49 4.15 7.79
#